data_AF-A0A2S9G0R0-F1
#
_entry.id   AF-A0A2S9G0R0-F1
#
_cell.length_a   1.000
_cell.length_b   1.000
_cell.length_c   1.000
_cell.angle_alpha   90.00
_cell.angle_beta   90.00
_cell.angle_gamma   90.00
#
_symmetry.space_group_name_H-M   'P 1'
#
loop_
_entity.id
_entity.type
_entity.pdbx_description
1 polymer ?
#
loop_
_entity_poly.entity_id
_entity_poly.type
_entity_poly.pdbx_seq_one_letter_code
_entity_poly.pdbx_strand_id
1 'polypeptide(L)'
;QFWPSDLDYAGKKIVVIGSGATAVTLVPAVVDDASHVTMLQRPPGYILPFPDIDHIANALRKILGPKAGHAIARWKNIRLYTGM
;
A
#
# COMPACT_ATOMS: atom_id res chain seq x y z
N GLN A 1 -0.80 8.54 -12.50
CA GLN A 1 -0.04 9.70 -11.97
C GLN A 1 0.85 10.20 -13.10
N PHE A 2 1.14 11.49 -13.16
CA PHE A 2 1.89 12.10 -14.25
C PHE A 2 3.16 12.77 -13.71
N TRP A 3 4.05 11.97 -13.10
CA TRP A 3 5.31 12.47 -12.59
C TRP A 3 6.35 12.58 -13.72
N PRO A 4 7.15 13.65 -13.76
CA PRO A 4 8.32 13.72 -14.64
C PRO A 4 9.28 12.58 -14.33
N SER A 5 9.85 11.93 -15.35
CA SER A 5 10.82 10.86 -15.18
C SER A 5 12.16 11.32 -14.61
N ASP A 6 12.43 12.62 -14.71
CA ASP A 6 13.65 13.32 -14.30
C ASP A 6 13.44 14.14 -13.01
N LEU A 7 12.36 13.88 -12.26
CA LEU A 7 12.07 14.58 -11.01
C LEU A 7 13.09 14.21 -9.92
N ASP A 8 14.08 15.08 -9.70
CA ASP A 8 14.95 15.02 -8.54
C ASP A 8 14.34 15.76 -7.34
N TYR A 9 14.07 15.02 -6.27
CA TYR A 9 13.52 15.52 -5.02
C TYR A 9 14.45 15.33 -3.81
N ALA A 10 15.68 14.88 -4.03
CA ALA A 10 16.65 14.65 -2.96
C ALA A 10 16.94 15.94 -2.19
N GLY A 11 16.92 15.85 -0.85
CA GLY A 11 17.16 16.99 0.04
C GLY A 11 16.10 18.10 -0.01
N LYS A 12 15.00 17.94 -0.76
CA LYS A 12 13.94 18.96 -0.86
C LYS A 12 12.91 18.82 0.25
N LYS A 13 12.21 19.94 0.53
CA LYS A 13 11.02 19.96 1.37
C LYS A 13 9.80 19.68 0.50
N ILE A 14 9.03 18.65 0.84
CA ILE A 14 7.92 18.15 0.03
C ILE A 14 6.62 18.27 0.82
N VAL A 15 5.56 18.72 0.17
CA VAL A 15 4.19 18.65 0.70
C VAL A 15 3.38 17.66 -0.13
N VAL A 16 2.88 16.60 0.51
CA VAL A 16 1.96 15.63 -0.10
C VAL A 16 0.53 16.02 0.26
N ILE A 17 -0.30 16.34 -0.74
CA ILE A 17 -1.69 16.75 -0.52
C ILE A 17 -2.61 15.53 -0.65
N GLY A 18 -3.30 15.20 0.44
CA GLY A 18 -4.24 14.08 0.53
C GLY A 18 -3.77 12.98 1.50
N SER A 19 -4.70 12.09 1.84
CA SER A 19 -4.54 10.99 2.81
C SER A 19 -5.07 9.64 2.31
N GLY A 20 -5.36 9.54 1.01
CA GLY A 20 -5.85 8.30 0.40
C GLY A 20 -4.75 7.25 0.21
N ALA A 21 -5.10 6.12 -0.41
CA ALA A 21 -4.18 4.99 -0.64
C ALA A 21 -2.85 5.43 -1.30
N THR A 22 -2.92 6.36 -2.25
CA THR A 22 -1.74 6.94 -2.89
C THR A 22 -0.83 7.66 -1.91
N ALA A 23 -1.36 8.48 -1.00
CA ALA A 23 -0.54 9.22 -0.04
C ALA A 23 0.11 8.26 0.98
N VAL A 24 -0.63 7.24 1.40
CA VAL A 24 -0.16 6.21 2.34
C VAL A 24 1.04 5.43 1.79
N THR A 25 1.13 5.22 0.48
CA THR A 25 2.30 4.59 -0.15
C THR A 25 3.35 5.58 -0.63
N LEU A 26 2.95 6.79 -1.04
CA LEU A 26 3.87 7.79 -1.56
C LEU A 26 4.72 8.43 -0.45
N VAL A 27 4.12 8.82 0.67
CA VAL A 27 4.84 9.42 1.80
C VAL A 27 6.02 8.55 2.24
N PRO A 28 5.85 7.25 2.56
CA PRO A 28 6.98 6.41 2.95
C PRO A 28 8.00 6.18 1.82
N ALA A 29 7.61 6.30 0.55
CA ALA A 29 8.55 6.16 -0.56
C ALA A 29 9.44 7.39 -0.78
N VAL A 30 9.03 8.58 -0.33
CA VAL A 30 9.78 9.84 -0.58
C VAL A 30 10.52 10.35 0.66
N VAL A 31 10.20 9.85 1.86
CA VAL A 31 10.82 10.32 3.12
C VAL A 31 12.30 9.96 3.25
N ASP A 32 12.76 8.92 2.55
CA ASP A 32 14.15 8.46 2.65
C ASP A 32 15.14 9.43 1.98
N ASP A 33 14.74 10.06 0.86
CA ASP A 33 15.60 10.97 0.09
C ASP A 33 15.28 12.46 0.33
N ALA A 34 14.06 12.80 0.76
CA ALA A 34 13.67 14.19 1.02
C ALA A 34 14.26 14.72 2.34
N SER A 35 14.50 16.03 2.44
CA SER A 35 14.95 16.61 3.72
C SER A 35 13.82 16.76 4.73
N HIS A 36 12.58 16.96 4.25
CA HIS A 36 11.40 17.02 5.08
C HIS A 36 10.14 16.75 4.27
N VAL A 37 9.22 15.94 4.80
CA VAL A 37 7.95 15.62 4.15
C VAL A 37 6.80 16.03 5.07
N THR A 38 5.87 16.82 4.54
CA THR A 38 4.64 17.22 5.22
C THR A 38 3.44 16.66 4.49
N MET A 39 2.55 15.95 5.19
CA MET A 39 1.27 15.51 4.62
C MET A 39 0.17 16.52 4.97
N LEU A 40 -0.42 17.15 3.95
CA LEU A 40 -1.59 18.00 4.11
C LEU A 40 -2.86 17.14 3.93
N GLN A 41 -3.50 16.84 5.05
CA GLN A 41 -4.68 15.99 5.10
C GLN A 41 -5.96 16.82 5.32
N ARG A 42 -7.04 16.50 4.56
CA ARG A 42 -8.37 17.11 4.77
C ARG A 42 -9.23 16.24 5.71
N PRO A 43 -9.77 15.06 5.31
CA PRO A 43 -10.32 14.11 6.27
C PRO A 43 -9.28 13.07 6.70
N PRO A 44 -9.24 12.67 7.98
CA PRO A 44 -8.45 11.54 8.40
C PRO A 44 -8.98 10.21 7.83
N GLY A 45 -8.05 9.36 7.43
CA GLY A 45 -8.32 7.95 7.09
C GLY A 45 -7.94 7.02 8.25
N TYR A 46 -8.41 5.78 8.19
CA TYR A 46 -7.98 4.71 9.10
C TYR A 46 -6.88 3.89 8.45
N ILE A 47 -5.77 3.68 9.17
CA ILE A 47 -4.62 2.90 8.69
C ILE A 47 -4.52 1.65 9.55
N LEU A 48 -4.42 0.49 8.90
CA LEU A 48 -4.15 -0.79 9.53
C LEU A 48 -2.85 -1.35 8.98
N PRO A 49 -1.93 -1.82 9.83
CA PRO A 49 -0.75 -2.53 9.35
C PRO A 49 -1.18 -3.89 8.80
N PHE A 50 -0.78 -4.20 7.57
CA PHE A 50 -0.94 -5.52 6.97
C PHE A 50 0.41 -6.04 6.49
N PRO A 51 0.65 -7.36 6.53
CA PRO A 51 1.83 -7.94 5.92
C PRO A 51 1.81 -7.73 4.40
N ASP A 52 2.96 -7.41 3.82
CA ASP A 52 3.13 -7.32 2.37
C ASP A 52 2.98 -8.69 1.67
N ILE A 53 3.20 -9.78 2.41
CA ILE A 53 3.21 -11.15 1.89
C ILE A 53 2.16 -12.01 2.62
N ASP A 54 1.22 -12.57 1.85
CA ASP A 54 0.25 -13.56 2.32
C ASP A 54 0.80 -14.99 2.15
N HIS A 55 1.53 -15.47 3.16
CA HIS A 55 2.11 -16.82 3.15
C HIS A 55 1.06 -17.93 3.00
N ILE A 56 -0.15 -17.73 3.53
CA ILE A 56 -1.24 -18.70 3.43
C ILE A 56 -1.75 -18.77 1.99
N ALA A 57 -2.00 -17.63 1.35
CA ALA A 57 -2.40 -17.59 -0.05
C ALA A 57 -1.34 -18.21 -0.98
N ASN A 58 -0.06 -17.95 -0.70
CA ASN A 58 1.05 -18.52 -1.46
C ASN A 58 1.13 -20.04 -1.30
N ALA A 59 0.96 -20.56 -0.07
CA ALA A 59 0.88 -21.99 0.19
C ALA A 59 -0.34 -22.63 -0.51
N LEU A 60 -1.52 -22.00 -0.45
CA LEU A 60 -2.72 -22.48 -1.11
C LEU A 60 -2.56 -22.55 -2.63
N ARG A 61 -1.96 -21.53 -3.26
CA ARG A 61 -1.64 -21.58 -4.70
C ARG A 61 -0.65 -22.69 -5.04
N LYS A 62 0.32 -22.97 -4.17
CA LYS A 62 1.33 -24.02 -4.37
C LYS A 62 0.73 -25.43 -4.26
N ILE A 63 -0.16 -25.65 -3.30
CA ILE A 63 -0.73 -26.98 -3.00
C ILE A 63 -1.95 -27.29 -3.89
N LEU A 64 -2.85 -26.32 -4.08
CA LEU A 64 -4.14 -26.52 -4.76
C LEU A 64 -4.14 -26.01 -6.22
N GLY A 65 -3.01 -25.47 -6.68
CA GLY A 65 -2.87 -24.88 -8.00
C GLY A 65 -3.45 -23.47 -8.11
N PRO A 66 -3.26 -22.80 -9.26
CA PRO A 66 -3.50 -21.37 -9.42
C PRO A 66 -4.98 -20.98 -9.31
N LYS A 67 -5.91 -21.80 -9.82
CA LYS A 67 -7.35 -21.49 -9.82
C LYS A 67 -7.99 -21.72 -8.45
N ALA A 68 -7.89 -22.94 -7.91
CA ALA A 68 -8.51 -23.30 -6.63
C ALA A 68 -7.84 -22.59 -5.45
N GLY A 69 -6.51 -22.51 -5.44
CA GLY A 69 -5.77 -21.78 -4.41
C GLY A 69 -6.11 -20.28 -4.37
N HIS A 70 -6.26 -19.63 -5.53
CA HIS A 70 -6.69 -18.23 -5.60
C HIS A 70 -8.12 -18.04 -5.11
N ALA A 71 -9.06 -18.90 -5.51
CA ALA A 71 -10.45 -18.82 -5.07
C ALA A 71 -10.56 -18.91 -3.54
N ILE A 72 -9.87 -19.86 -2.90
CA ILE A 72 -9.88 -20.04 -1.45
C ILE A 72 -9.19 -18.86 -0.75
N ALA A 73 -8.02 -18.44 -1.23
CA ALA A 73 -7.31 -17.29 -0.67
C ALA A 73 -8.14 -16.00 -0.74
N ARG A 74 -8.85 -15.78 -1.85
CA ARG A 74 -9.76 -14.64 -2.03
C ARG A 74 -10.90 -14.67 -1.02
N TRP A 75 -11.56 -15.81 -0.83
CA TRP A 75 -12.62 -15.96 0.17
C TRP A 75 -12.13 -15.73 1.60
N LYS A 76 -10.96 -16.28 1.95
CA LYS A 76 -10.28 -16.01 3.22
C LYS A 76 -10.05 -14.51 3.43
N ASN A 77 -9.54 -13.81 2.41
CA ASN A 77 -9.29 -12.37 2.48
C ASN A 77 -10.58 -11.55 2.59
N ILE A 78 -11.63 -11.87 1.82
CA ILE A 78 -12.92 -11.18 1.92
C ILE A 78 -13.47 -11.29 3.35
N ARG A 79 -13.46 -12.50 3.93
CA ARG A 79 -13.91 -12.74 5.31
C ARG A 79 -13.09 -11.92 6.31
N LEU A 80 -11.77 -11.96 6.18
CA LEU A 80 -10.85 -11.25 7.07
C LEU A 80 -11.06 -9.72 7.02
N TYR A 81 -11.25 -9.15 5.82
CA TYR A 81 -11.35 -7.70 5.64
C TYR A 81 -12.74 -7.12 5.87
N THR A 82 -13.80 -7.89 5.63
CA THR A 82 -15.18 -7.42 5.83
C THR A 82 -15.69 -7.66 7.25
N GLY A 83 -14.93 -8.37 8.09
CA GLY A 83 -15.30 -8.68 9.47
C GLY A 83 -16.54 -9.55 9.59
N MET A 84 -17.07 -10.04 8.46
CA MET A 84 -18.12 -11.03 8.46
C MET A 84 -17.58 -12.24 9.16
#